data_AF-A0A1V4AQN9-F1
#
_entry.id   AF-A0A1V4AQN9-F1
#
_cell.length_a   1.000
_cell.length_b   1.000
_cell.length_c   1.000
_cell.angle_alpha   90.00
_cell.angle_beta   90.00
_cell.angle_gamma   90.00
#
_symmetry.space_group_name_H-M   'P 1'
#
loop_
_entity.id
_entity.type
_entity.pdbx_description
1 polymer ?
#
loop_
_entity_poly.entity_id
_entity_poly.type
_entity_poly.pdbx_seq_one_letter_code
_entity_poly.pdbx_strand_id
1 'polypeptide(L)'
;MAAEVTRNLFRLLDESVACYNHGNQLHCWGRMNVVRYAGSGIAMDNRCSFRSDNSSNMIGVNRRCMLSTHSQHAVISIGNNCGFSGTVIGAMEKIEIGNDVLCGANTLITDFDCHGILPHERKTSPGDSKPISIGNNVFIGYGTGVLKGVSIGDNSVIDANSVVTKNIPANVIAGGNPCKVIKELGVIA
;
A
#
# COMPACT_ATOMS: atom_id res chain seq x y z
N MET A 1 -2.74 -27.11 -7.33
CA MET A 1 -2.97 -25.93 -8.20
C MET A 1 -2.33 -24.66 -7.61
N ALA A 2 -1.07 -24.74 -7.16
CA ALA A 2 -0.33 -23.63 -6.54
C ALA A 2 1.02 -23.38 -7.26
N ALA A 3 1.21 -23.94 -8.45
CA ALA A 3 2.49 -24.00 -9.14
C ALA A 3 2.52 -23.20 -10.47
N GLU A 4 1.46 -22.45 -10.79
CA GLU A 4 1.32 -21.80 -12.10
C GLU A 4 1.30 -20.26 -12.04
N VAL A 5 1.28 -19.67 -10.84
CA VAL A 5 1.35 -18.21 -10.64
C VAL A 5 2.79 -17.68 -10.71
N THR A 6 3.79 -18.57 -10.82
CA THR A 6 5.22 -18.24 -10.65
C THR A 6 5.93 -17.73 -11.91
N ARG A 7 5.24 -17.53 -13.05
CA ARG A 7 5.93 -17.23 -14.33
C ARG A 7 6.13 -15.75 -14.69
N ASN A 8 5.58 -14.80 -13.94
CA ASN A 8 5.83 -13.36 -14.16
C ASN A 8 6.50 -12.65 -12.96
N LEU A 9 7.16 -13.40 -12.07
CA LEU A 9 7.73 -12.86 -10.85
C LEU A 9 8.98 -11.99 -11.18
N PHE A 10 8.80 -10.68 -11.12
CA PHE A 10 9.86 -9.69 -11.26
C PHE A 10 11.00 -9.97 -10.27
N ARG A 11 12.18 -10.26 -10.81
CA ARG A 11 13.43 -10.36 -10.07
C ARG A 11 13.88 -8.95 -9.66
N LEU A 12 13.98 -8.76 -8.34
CA LEU A 12 14.94 -7.92 -7.63
C LEU A 12 14.87 -6.40 -7.89
N LEU A 13 14.07 -5.71 -7.08
CA LEU A 13 14.31 -4.30 -6.74
C LEU A 13 15.16 -4.26 -5.46
N ASP A 14 16.41 -4.70 -5.54
CA ASP A 14 17.40 -4.36 -4.51
C ASP A 14 18.05 -3.03 -4.92
N GLU A 15 17.85 -2.03 -4.04
CA GLU A 15 18.37 -0.66 -4.09
C GLU A 15 17.68 0.32 -5.07
N SER A 16 17.64 1.59 -4.63
CA SER A 16 16.78 2.68 -5.12
C SER A 16 16.46 2.65 -6.62
N VAL A 17 15.21 2.36 -6.96
CA VAL A 17 14.77 2.24 -8.34
C VAL A 17 14.55 3.64 -8.93
N ALA A 18 15.42 4.05 -9.85
CA ALA A 18 15.15 5.14 -10.77
C ALA A 18 14.32 4.57 -11.93
N CYS A 19 13.03 4.30 -11.72
CA CYS A 19 12.31 3.46 -12.69
C CYS A 19 11.92 4.18 -13.99
N TYR A 20 12.21 3.51 -15.09
CA TYR A 20 11.34 3.34 -16.26
C TYR A 20 11.45 1.86 -16.64
N ASN A 21 10.35 1.14 -16.87
CA ASN A 21 10.50 -0.25 -17.36
C ASN A 21 9.52 -0.62 -18.49
N HIS A 22 10.07 -0.81 -19.68
CA HIS A 22 9.37 -1.24 -20.89
C HIS A 22 9.09 -2.74 -20.85
N GLY A 23 7.80 -3.08 -20.83
CA GLY A 23 7.27 -4.45 -20.72
C GLY A 23 6.04 -4.44 -19.82
N ASN A 24 6.21 -3.96 -18.59
CA ASN A 24 5.15 -3.87 -17.58
C ASN A 24 4.52 -2.48 -17.44
N GLN A 25 4.96 -1.47 -18.19
CA GLN A 25 4.43 -0.09 -18.13
C GLN A 25 4.51 0.52 -16.71
N LEU A 26 5.60 0.23 -15.98
CA LEU A 26 5.89 0.85 -14.69
C LEU A 26 6.42 2.27 -14.90
N HIS A 27 5.72 3.28 -14.39
CA HIS A 27 6.10 4.69 -14.52
C HIS A 27 6.49 5.29 -13.18
N CYS A 28 7.72 5.79 -13.04
CA CYS A 28 8.18 6.45 -11.83
C CYS A 28 8.62 7.88 -12.12
N TRP A 29 8.12 8.84 -11.35
CA TRP A 29 8.62 10.20 -11.31
C TRP A 29 9.46 10.38 -10.06
N GLY A 30 10.77 10.56 -10.23
CA GLY A 30 11.73 10.55 -9.13
C GLY A 30 12.09 9.13 -8.67
N ARG A 31 12.98 9.05 -7.67
CA ARG A 31 13.44 7.77 -7.12
C ARG A 31 12.46 7.20 -6.11
N MET A 32 12.24 5.89 -6.15
CA MET A 32 11.57 5.15 -5.08
C MET A 32 12.59 4.63 -4.07
N ASN A 33 12.17 4.43 -2.82
CA ASN A 33 12.93 3.66 -1.85
C ASN A 33 12.32 2.26 -1.75
N VAL A 34 13.06 1.22 -2.16
CA VAL A 34 12.62 -0.17 -2.05
C VAL A 34 13.61 -0.92 -1.17
N VAL A 35 13.12 -1.53 -0.11
CA VAL A 35 13.92 -2.28 0.87
C VAL A 35 13.32 -3.65 1.07
N ARG A 36 14.09 -4.70 0.75
CA ARG A 36 13.64 -6.08 0.87
C ARG A 36 14.43 -6.81 1.96
N TYR A 37 13.72 -7.47 2.88
CA TYR A 37 14.33 -8.35 3.87
C TYR A 37 14.75 -9.66 3.17
N ALA A 38 15.82 -10.29 3.64
CA ALA A 38 16.25 -11.58 3.08
C ALA A 38 15.13 -12.63 3.24
N GLY A 39 14.69 -13.25 2.15
CA GLY A 39 13.58 -14.22 2.15
C GLY A 39 12.18 -13.65 1.88
N SER A 40 11.99 -12.32 2.00
CA SER A 40 10.67 -11.69 1.77
C SER A 40 10.36 -11.45 0.29
N GLY A 41 9.09 -11.14 -0.02
CA GLY A 41 8.60 -10.90 -1.37
C GLY A 41 8.00 -9.50 -1.56
N ILE A 42 8.37 -8.83 -2.65
CA ILE A 42 7.64 -7.67 -3.18
C ILE A 42 7.34 -7.99 -4.64
N ALA A 43 6.05 -8.10 -4.97
CA ALA A 43 5.56 -8.38 -6.31
C ALA A 43 4.58 -7.27 -6.74
N MET A 44 4.63 -6.94 -8.01
CA MET A 44 3.79 -5.90 -8.62
C MET A 44 3.49 -6.30 -10.05
N ASP A 45 2.23 -6.17 -10.44
CA ASP A 45 1.79 -6.43 -11.81
C ASP A 45 2.02 -5.20 -12.72
N ASN A 46 1.20 -5.04 -13.76
CA ASN A 46 1.45 -4.09 -14.84
C ASN A 46 0.82 -2.72 -14.58
N ARG A 47 1.27 -1.69 -15.31
CA ARG A 47 0.69 -0.34 -15.37
C ARG A 47 0.65 0.40 -14.05
N CYS A 48 1.54 0.06 -13.12
CA CYS A 48 1.65 0.78 -11.87
C CYS A 48 2.43 2.09 -12.05
N SER A 49 2.09 3.11 -11.25
CA SER A 49 2.73 4.41 -11.33
C SER A 49 3.08 4.98 -9.96
N PHE A 50 4.27 5.58 -9.84
CA PHE A 50 4.82 6.10 -8.59
C PHE A 50 5.32 7.53 -8.75
N ARG A 51 4.67 8.46 -8.07
CA ARG A 51 5.04 9.87 -8.01
C ARG A 51 5.81 10.13 -6.73
N SER A 52 7.13 10.10 -6.82
CA SER A 52 8.08 10.26 -5.70
C SER A 52 8.78 11.62 -5.67
N ASP A 53 8.70 12.37 -6.77
CA ASP A 53 9.22 13.73 -6.86
C ASP A 53 8.17 14.76 -6.41
N ASN A 54 8.60 15.81 -5.71
CA ASN A 54 7.71 16.83 -5.14
C ASN A 54 6.98 17.67 -6.20
N SER A 55 7.51 17.74 -7.42
CA SER A 55 6.90 18.43 -8.56
C SER A 55 6.06 17.50 -9.44
N SER A 56 6.08 16.19 -9.19
CA SER A 56 5.41 15.21 -10.06
C SER A 56 3.89 15.14 -9.85
N ASN A 57 3.35 15.65 -8.75
CA ASN A 57 1.91 15.76 -8.51
C ASN A 57 1.59 17.12 -7.89
N MET A 58 0.69 17.88 -8.53
CA MET A 58 0.34 19.25 -8.12
C MET A 58 -0.38 19.32 -6.78
N ILE A 59 -0.87 18.20 -6.24
CA ILE A 59 -1.42 18.14 -4.87
C ILE A 59 -0.35 18.31 -3.78
N GLY A 60 0.94 18.12 -4.12
CA GLY A 60 2.07 18.21 -3.21
C GLY A 60 2.49 16.86 -2.62
N VAL A 61 3.62 16.33 -3.10
CA VAL A 61 4.27 15.13 -2.56
C VAL A 61 5.42 15.54 -1.64
N ASN A 62 5.37 15.13 -0.38
CA ASN A 62 6.37 15.52 0.63
C ASN A 62 7.43 14.45 0.92
N ARG A 63 7.29 13.25 0.32
CA ARG A 63 8.19 12.12 0.47
C ARG A 63 8.16 11.24 -0.76
N ARG A 64 9.23 10.45 -0.97
CA ARG A 64 9.28 9.43 -2.02
C ARG A 64 8.29 8.31 -1.71
N CYS A 65 7.79 7.63 -2.74
CA CYS A 65 7.13 6.35 -2.53
C CYS A 65 8.14 5.35 -1.94
N MET A 66 7.68 4.54 -0.97
CA MET A 66 8.53 3.54 -0.31
C MET A 66 7.83 2.20 -0.22
N LEU A 67 8.52 1.12 -0.59
CA LEU A 67 8.09 -0.26 -0.40
C LEU A 67 9.10 -0.95 0.49
N SER A 68 8.66 -1.49 1.63
CA SER A 68 9.57 -2.12 2.59
C SER A 68 8.98 -3.38 3.20
N THR A 69 9.78 -4.43 3.25
CA THR A 69 9.47 -5.64 4.04
C THR A 69 10.36 -5.73 5.26
N HIS A 70 9.81 -6.15 6.40
CA HIS A 70 10.48 -6.12 7.71
C HIS A 70 10.69 -7.51 8.35
N SER A 71 10.27 -8.59 7.69
CA SER A 71 10.49 -9.96 8.14
C SER A 71 10.83 -10.89 6.97
N GLN A 72 11.36 -12.09 7.25
CA GLN A 72 11.67 -13.10 6.23
C GLN A 72 10.43 -13.61 5.49
N HIS A 73 9.24 -13.48 6.08
CA HIS A 73 7.99 -14.00 5.51
C HIS A 73 7.07 -12.90 4.96
N ALA A 74 7.49 -11.64 5.09
CA ALA A 74 6.73 -10.49 4.64
C ALA A 74 6.48 -10.54 3.13
N VAL A 75 5.23 -10.26 2.73
CA VAL A 75 4.85 -10.15 1.32
C VAL A 75 4.12 -8.85 1.04
N ILE A 76 4.56 -8.11 0.03
CA ILE A 76 3.78 -7.04 -0.61
C ILE A 76 3.38 -7.53 -1.99
N SER A 77 2.09 -7.50 -2.29
CA SER A 77 1.55 -7.79 -3.63
C SER A 77 0.67 -6.64 -4.10
N ILE A 78 0.93 -6.16 -5.32
CA ILE A 78 0.21 -5.04 -5.92
C ILE A 78 -0.29 -5.49 -7.30
N GLY A 79 -1.60 -5.38 -7.51
CA GLY A 79 -2.26 -5.70 -8.78
C GLY A 79 -1.95 -4.70 -9.90
N ASN A 80 -2.76 -4.75 -10.95
CA ASN A 80 -2.56 -3.97 -12.15
C ASN A 80 -3.11 -2.54 -12.00
N ASN A 81 -2.51 -1.61 -12.75
CA ASN A 81 -3.02 -0.25 -12.94
C ASN A 81 -3.18 0.58 -11.65
N CYS A 82 -2.28 0.38 -10.68
CA CYS A 82 -2.31 1.11 -9.43
C CYS A 82 -1.50 2.42 -9.50
N GLY A 83 -1.96 3.46 -8.80
CA GLY A 83 -1.31 4.77 -8.76
C GLY A 83 -0.95 5.19 -7.35
N PHE A 84 0.30 5.61 -7.14
CA PHE A 84 0.82 5.97 -5.82
C PHE A 84 1.53 7.31 -5.87
N SER A 85 1.23 8.21 -4.94
CA SER A 85 1.90 9.51 -4.81
C SER A 85 2.48 9.65 -3.41
N GLY A 86 3.81 9.64 -3.26
CA GLY A 86 4.47 9.66 -1.95
C GLY A 86 3.98 8.58 -0.96
N THR A 87 3.43 7.47 -1.47
CA THR A 87 2.83 6.41 -0.65
C THR A 87 3.89 5.54 -0.01
N VAL A 88 3.73 5.24 1.27
CA VAL A 88 4.59 4.32 2.02
C VAL A 88 3.83 3.02 2.27
N ILE A 89 4.43 1.89 1.90
CA ILE A 89 3.92 0.54 2.18
C ILE A 89 4.99 -0.23 2.95
N GLY A 90 4.67 -0.63 4.17
CA GLY A 90 5.53 -1.40 5.06
C GLY A 90 4.86 -2.70 5.49
N ALA A 91 5.44 -3.84 5.14
CA ALA A 91 4.90 -5.16 5.51
C ALA A 91 5.81 -5.93 6.45
N MET A 92 5.26 -6.46 7.52
CA MET A 92 5.84 -7.48 8.41
C MET A 92 5.27 -8.86 8.10
N GLU A 93 3.99 -8.96 7.71
CA GLU A 93 3.33 -10.21 7.33
C GLU A 93 2.90 -10.21 5.87
N LYS A 94 1.86 -9.45 5.54
CA LYS A 94 1.25 -9.48 4.21
C LYS A 94 0.39 -8.24 3.96
N ILE A 95 0.69 -7.55 2.87
CA ILE A 95 -0.15 -6.48 2.30
C ILE A 95 -0.52 -6.88 0.88
N GLU A 96 -1.81 -7.02 0.63
CA GLU A 96 -2.38 -7.28 -0.70
C GLU A 96 -3.16 -6.07 -1.18
N ILE A 97 -2.83 -5.59 -2.37
CA ILE A 97 -3.51 -4.49 -3.05
C ILE A 97 -4.03 -5.03 -4.39
N GLY A 98 -5.33 -4.91 -4.61
CA GLY A 98 -6.00 -5.31 -5.84
C GLY A 98 -5.61 -4.47 -7.06
N ASN A 99 -6.45 -4.53 -8.09
CA ASN A 99 -6.27 -3.77 -9.32
C ASN A 99 -6.92 -2.38 -9.22
N ASP A 100 -6.46 -1.44 -10.05
CA ASP A 100 -7.06 -0.12 -10.22
C ASP A 100 -7.12 0.71 -8.92
N VAL A 101 -6.21 0.44 -7.98
CA VAL A 101 -6.15 1.16 -6.70
C VAL A 101 -5.41 2.48 -6.87
N LEU A 102 -6.04 3.56 -6.42
CA LEU A 102 -5.42 4.89 -6.39
C LEU A 102 -5.13 5.30 -4.95
N CYS A 103 -3.87 5.59 -4.67
CA CYS A 103 -3.42 6.21 -3.45
C CYS A 103 -3.11 7.69 -3.71
N GLY A 104 -3.89 8.56 -3.07
CA GLY A 104 -3.63 9.99 -2.98
C GLY A 104 -2.28 10.28 -2.32
N ALA A 105 -1.87 11.55 -2.34
CA ALA A 105 -0.51 11.87 -1.92
C ALA A 105 -0.27 11.58 -0.43
N ASN A 106 0.93 11.09 -0.12
CA ASN A 106 1.48 10.95 1.22
C ASN A 106 0.72 9.96 2.12
N THR A 107 0.12 8.91 1.56
CA THR A 107 -0.55 7.83 2.31
C THR A 107 0.43 6.87 2.98
N LEU A 108 -0.03 6.21 4.04
CA LEU A 108 0.69 5.15 4.76
C LEU A 108 -0.16 3.87 4.79
N ILE A 109 0.42 2.73 4.43
CA ILE A 109 -0.18 1.41 4.56
C ILE A 109 0.81 0.53 5.33
N THR A 110 0.44 0.08 6.53
CA THR A 110 1.33 -0.72 7.39
C THR A 110 0.59 -1.77 8.17
N ASP A 111 1.05 -3.02 8.09
CA ASP A 111 0.43 -4.18 8.72
C ASP A 111 1.01 -4.51 10.11
N PHE A 112 1.83 -3.63 10.68
CA PHE A 112 2.53 -3.83 11.95
C PHE A 112 2.73 -2.54 12.75
N ASP A 113 2.98 -2.69 14.05
CA ASP A 113 3.13 -1.59 15.02
C ASP A 113 4.53 -0.96 15.08
N CYS A 114 5.53 -1.58 14.44
CA CYS A 114 6.96 -1.27 14.51
C CYS A 114 7.60 -1.47 15.89
N HIS A 115 6.85 -1.30 16.99
CA HIS A 115 7.31 -1.42 18.36
C HIS A 115 6.25 -2.05 19.26
N GLY A 116 6.68 -2.81 20.27
CA GLY A 116 5.80 -3.29 21.33
C GLY A 116 5.11 -2.14 22.08
N ILE A 117 3.84 -2.34 22.43
CA ILE A 117 3.02 -1.31 23.06
C ILE A 117 3.35 -1.14 24.55
N LEU A 118 3.82 -2.20 25.21
CA LEU A 118 4.21 -2.14 26.61
C LEU A 118 5.54 -1.37 26.76
N PRO A 119 5.72 -0.58 27.84
CA PRO A 119 6.92 0.25 28.00
C PRO A 119 8.25 -0.51 27.89
N HIS A 120 8.31 -1.74 28.40
CA HIS A 120 9.51 -2.58 28.37
C HIS A 120 9.76 -3.28 27.03
N GLU A 121 8.76 -3.28 26.14
CA GLU A 121 8.81 -3.91 24.82
C GLU A 121 9.15 -2.91 23.71
N ARG A 122 8.98 -1.61 23.96
CA ARG A 122 9.04 -0.55 22.93
C ARG A 122 10.35 -0.50 22.14
N LYS A 123 11.44 -1.03 22.68
CA LYS A 123 12.75 -1.10 22.00
C LYS A 123 13.16 -2.53 21.61
N THR A 124 12.43 -3.54 22.05
CA THR A 124 12.86 -4.95 22.03
C THR A 124 11.89 -5.86 21.27
N SER A 125 10.65 -5.42 21.06
CA SER A 125 9.63 -6.12 20.30
C SER A 125 9.22 -5.29 19.08
N PRO A 126 9.00 -5.91 17.90
CA PRO A 126 8.42 -5.24 16.74
C PRO A 126 6.92 -4.94 16.91
N GLY A 127 6.30 -5.38 18.02
CA GLY A 127 4.87 -5.27 18.26
C GLY A 127 4.06 -6.28 17.46
N ASP A 128 2.74 -6.10 17.46
CA ASP A 128 1.82 -6.97 16.75
C ASP A 128 1.78 -6.62 15.26
N SER A 129 1.59 -7.66 14.45
CA SER A 129 1.29 -7.55 13.02
C SER A 129 -0.01 -8.29 12.69
N LYS A 130 -0.74 -7.81 11.68
CA LYS A 130 -1.93 -8.44 11.12
C LYS A 130 -2.10 -8.03 9.66
N PRO A 131 -2.35 -8.97 8.72
CA PRO A 131 -2.40 -8.68 7.30
C PRO A 131 -3.38 -7.58 6.90
N ILE A 132 -3.08 -6.89 5.80
CA ILE A 132 -3.97 -5.92 5.16
C ILE A 132 -4.39 -6.44 3.79
N SER A 133 -5.67 -6.29 3.46
CA SER A 133 -6.22 -6.55 2.14
C SER A 133 -6.97 -5.33 1.62
N ILE A 134 -6.59 -4.85 0.44
CA ILE A 134 -7.25 -3.76 -0.26
C ILE A 134 -7.81 -4.32 -1.56
N GLY A 135 -9.11 -4.21 -1.74
CA GLY A 135 -9.84 -4.67 -2.92
C GLY A 135 -9.48 -3.92 -4.20
N ASN A 136 -10.27 -4.15 -5.24
CA ASN A 136 -10.11 -3.52 -6.54
C ASN A 136 -10.80 -2.15 -6.57
N ASN A 137 -10.30 -1.24 -7.41
CA ASN A 137 -10.90 0.07 -7.67
C ASN A 137 -11.12 0.89 -6.38
N VAL A 138 -10.20 0.78 -5.42
CA VAL A 138 -10.24 1.52 -4.16
C VAL A 138 -9.52 2.87 -4.34
N PHE A 139 -10.13 3.96 -3.87
CA PHE A 139 -9.47 5.26 -3.79
C PHE A 139 -9.15 5.62 -2.35
N ILE A 140 -7.85 5.70 -2.02
CA ILE A 140 -7.35 6.08 -0.71
C ILE A 140 -6.92 7.55 -0.75
N GLY A 141 -7.64 8.42 -0.06
CA GLY A 141 -7.42 9.86 -0.07
C GLY A 141 -6.06 10.30 0.49
N TYR A 142 -5.70 11.55 0.18
CA TYR A 142 -4.48 12.21 0.65
C TYR A 142 -4.23 11.99 2.15
N GLY A 143 -2.99 11.66 2.54
CA GLY A 143 -2.58 11.61 3.95
C GLY A 143 -3.23 10.51 4.80
N THR A 144 -3.99 9.60 4.19
CA THR A 144 -4.66 8.50 4.90
C THR A 144 -3.68 7.43 5.37
N GLY A 145 -3.89 6.94 6.60
CA GLY A 145 -3.21 5.80 7.18
C GLY A 145 -4.10 4.56 7.23
N VAL A 146 -3.66 3.45 6.64
CA VAL A 146 -4.29 2.13 6.74
C VAL A 146 -3.45 1.25 7.66
N LEU A 147 -4.04 0.82 8.78
CA LEU A 147 -3.34 0.09 9.83
C LEU A 147 -3.63 -1.40 9.80
N LYS A 148 -2.83 -2.15 10.55
CA LYS A 148 -2.84 -3.61 10.62
C LYS A 148 -4.23 -4.24 10.81
N GLY A 149 -4.46 -5.35 10.10
CA GLY A 149 -5.65 -6.19 10.25
C GLY A 149 -6.89 -5.65 9.52
N VAL A 150 -6.75 -4.62 8.70
CA VAL A 150 -7.87 -4.01 7.96
C VAL A 150 -8.04 -4.66 6.60
N SER A 151 -9.30 -4.91 6.23
CA SER A 151 -9.74 -5.16 4.85
C SER A 151 -10.56 -3.98 4.32
N ILE A 152 -10.26 -3.47 3.13
CA ILE A 152 -11.05 -2.44 2.42
C ILE A 152 -11.67 -3.10 1.19
N GLY A 153 -13.00 -3.13 1.12
CA GLY A 153 -13.74 -3.74 0.02
C GLY A 153 -13.67 -2.95 -1.28
N ASP A 154 -14.01 -3.62 -2.38
CA ASP A 154 -13.97 -3.08 -3.74
C ASP A 154 -14.78 -1.79 -3.91
N ASN A 155 -14.33 -0.94 -4.85
CA ASN A 155 -14.97 0.33 -5.24
C ASN A 155 -15.06 1.39 -4.13
N SER A 156 -14.52 1.12 -2.93
CA SER A 156 -14.67 2.03 -1.80
C SER A 156 -13.72 3.22 -1.88
N VAL A 157 -14.18 4.35 -1.36
CA VAL A 157 -13.41 5.59 -1.21
C VAL A 157 -13.12 5.82 0.26
N ILE A 158 -11.85 6.03 0.58
CA ILE A 158 -11.42 6.49 1.89
C ILE A 158 -11.07 7.97 1.81
N ASP A 159 -11.81 8.83 2.49
CA ASP A 159 -11.59 10.28 2.48
C ASP A 159 -10.20 10.65 3.00
N ALA A 160 -9.72 11.82 2.59
CA ALA A 160 -8.41 12.33 2.97
C ALA A 160 -8.23 12.46 4.50
N ASN A 161 -6.98 12.27 4.94
CA ASN A 161 -6.53 12.32 6.33
C ASN A 161 -7.28 11.35 7.27
N SER A 162 -7.73 10.21 6.74
CA SER A 162 -8.40 9.19 7.53
C SER A 162 -7.41 8.25 8.22
N VAL A 163 -7.83 7.65 9.34
CA VAL A 163 -7.08 6.58 10.03
C VAL A 163 -7.94 5.32 10.05
N VAL A 164 -7.64 4.39 9.15
CA VAL A 164 -8.39 3.16 8.97
C VAL A 164 -7.90 2.11 9.96
N THR A 165 -8.73 1.84 10.97
CA THR A 165 -8.45 0.91 12.07
C THR A 165 -9.41 -0.29 12.11
N LYS A 166 -10.40 -0.30 11.22
CA LYS A 166 -11.42 -1.35 11.10
C LYS A 166 -11.74 -1.59 9.63
N ASN A 167 -12.26 -2.78 9.33
CA ASN A 167 -12.66 -3.16 7.98
C ASN A 167 -13.69 -2.18 7.40
N ILE A 168 -13.53 -1.89 6.11
CA ILE A 168 -14.43 -1.04 5.33
C ILE A 168 -15.11 -1.95 4.29
N PRO A 169 -16.45 -2.00 4.23
CA PRO A 169 -17.16 -2.79 3.23
C PRO A 169 -16.89 -2.27 1.80
N ALA A 170 -17.31 -3.03 0.80
CA ALA A 170 -17.29 -2.57 -0.59
C ALA A 170 -18.36 -1.50 -0.84
N ASN A 171 -18.17 -0.71 -1.90
CA ASN A 171 -19.13 0.30 -2.39
C ASN A 171 -19.54 1.34 -1.35
N VAL A 172 -18.59 1.85 -0.56
CA VAL A 172 -18.86 2.93 0.42
C VAL A 172 -17.86 4.07 0.29
N ILE A 173 -18.28 5.23 0.78
CA ILE A 173 -17.37 6.29 1.20
C ILE A 173 -17.20 6.18 2.71
N ALA A 174 -15.96 6.10 3.18
CA ALA A 174 -15.60 6.09 4.59
C ALA A 174 -14.55 7.16 4.88
N GLY A 175 -14.56 7.72 6.09
CA GLY A 175 -13.63 8.79 6.43
C GLY A 175 -13.49 9.04 7.93
N GLY A 176 -12.48 9.81 8.29
CA GLY A 176 -12.24 10.32 9.65
C GLY A 176 -11.18 9.57 10.45
N ASN A 177 -11.01 9.98 11.71
CA ASN A 177 -10.10 9.39 12.68
C ASN A 177 -10.83 9.15 14.02
N PRO A 178 -11.27 7.91 14.33
CA PRO A 178 -11.14 6.71 13.51
C PRO A 178 -12.04 6.75 12.26
N CYS A 179 -11.59 6.11 11.18
CA CYS A 179 -12.33 6.02 9.92
C CYS A 179 -13.63 5.22 10.10
N LYS A 180 -14.75 5.75 9.60
CA LYS A 180 -16.07 5.12 9.63
C LYS A 180 -16.77 5.29 8.30
N VAL A 181 -17.66 4.36 7.96
CA VAL A 181 -18.56 4.51 6.81
C VAL A 181 -19.39 5.79 6.97
N ILE A 182 -19.36 6.63 5.94
CA ILE A 182 -20.12 7.88 5.85
C ILE A 182 -21.40 7.63 5.06
N LYS A 183 -21.28 6.97 3.90
CA LYS A 183 -22.42 6.61 3.06
C LYS A 183 -22.07 5.48 2.10
N GLU A 184 -23.10 4.83 1.57
CA GLU A 184 -22.98 3.92 0.45
C GLU A 184 -22.78 4.69 -0.86
N LEU A 185 -21.95 4.15 -1.75
CA LEU A 185 -21.93 4.53 -3.15
C LEU A 185 -23.15 3.87 -3.78
N GLY A 186 -24.12 4.66 -4.21
CA GLY A 186 -25.25 4.14 -4.98
C GLY A 186 -24.71 3.32 -6.14
N VAL A 187 -25.24 2.11 -6.33
CA VAL A 187 -24.85 1.25 -7.45
C VAL A 187 -25.18 2.02 -8.73
N ILE A 188 -24.17 2.57 -9.39
CA ILE A 188 -24.34 3.13 -10.73
C ILE A 188 -24.35 1.90 -11.64
N ALA A 189 -25.54 1.56 -12.12
CA ALA A 189 -25.78 0.53 -13.12
C ALA A 189 -25.06 0.83 -14.44
#